data_AF-A0A528U2S9-F1
#
_entry.id   AF-A0A528U2S9-F1
#
_cell.length_a   1.000
_cell.length_b   1.000
_cell.length_c   1.000
_cell.angle_alpha   90.00
_cell.angle_beta   90.00
_cell.angle_gamma   90.00
#
_symmetry.space_group_name_H-M   'P 1'
#
loop_
_entity.id
_entity.type
_entity.pdbx_description
1 polymer ?
#
loop_
_entity_poly.entity_id
_entity_poly.type
_entity_poly.pdbx_seq_one_letter_code
_entity_poly.pdbx_strand_id
1 'polypeptide(L)'
;MCYLMLMETAAASDPFVASLPVFAKFESVADIDNYRPLPDGWALATADIVGSTKAIGAGRYKTVNMAGASVISALLNALGRQDLPFVFGGDGALVAFPGSALEITRN
;
A
#
# COMPACT_ATOMS: atom_id res chain seq x y z
N MET A 1 -24.15 31.58 3.24
CA MET A 1 -22.68 31.65 3.01
C MET A 1 -22.02 30.69 3.96
N CYS A 2 -21.37 29.60 3.57
CA CYS A 2 -21.17 28.96 2.28
C CYS A 2 -20.96 27.50 2.68
N TYR A 3 -21.70 26.60 2.04
CA TYR A 3 -21.46 25.17 2.13
C TYR A 3 -20.12 24.91 1.43
N LEU A 4 -19.02 24.98 2.18
CA LEU A 4 -17.75 24.37 1.77
C LEU A 4 -17.54 23.17 2.67
N MET A 5 -18.34 22.13 2.42
CA MET A 5 -17.88 20.77 2.59
C MET A 5 -16.53 20.71 1.87
N LEU A 6 -15.46 20.58 2.64
CA LEU A 6 -14.16 20.19 2.14
C LEU A 6 -14.44 18.92 1.32
N MET A 7 -14.52 19.08 0.00
CA MET A 7 -14.16 17.99 -0.88
C MET A 7 -12.71 17.74 -0.53
N GLU A 8 -12.50 16.77 0.35
CA GLU A 8 -11.21 16.20 0.66
C GLU A 8 -10.65 15.77 -0.69
N THR A 9 -9.86 16.68 -1.27
CA THR A 9 -9.30 16.49 -2.59
C THR A 9 -8.29 15.40 -2.34
N ALA A 10 -8.53 14.19 -2.87
CA ALA A 10 -7.55 13.11 -2.81
C ALA A 10 -6.19 13.73 -3.13
N ALA A 11 -5.22 13.57 -2.22
CA ALA A 11 -3.90 14.16 -2.40
C ALA A 11 -3.41 13.81 -3.81
N ALA A 12 -2.89 14.81 -4.53
CA ALA A 12 -2.43 14.61 -5.89
C ALA A 12 -1.44 13.44 -5.94
N SER A 13 -1.59 12.60 -6.96
CA SER A 13 -0.75 11.41 -7.09
C SER A 13 0.73 11.76 -7.13
N ASP A 14 1.57 10.85 -6.63
CA ASP A 14 3.01 11.08 -6.61
C ASP A 14 3.50 11.13 -8.06
N PRO A 15 4.33 12.11 -8.46
CA PRO A 15 4.83 12.18 -9.82
C PRO A 15 5.50 10.88 -10.30
N PHE A 16 6.17 10.15 -9.40
CA PHE A 16 6.75 8.85 -9.73
C PHE A 16 5.65 7.83 -10.04
N VAL A 17 4.66 7.67 -9.16
CA VAL A 17 3.55 6.72 -9.33
C VAL A 17 2.76 7.04 -10.60
N ALA A 18 2.46 8.31 -10.83
CA ALA A 18 1.74 8.76 -12.02
C ALA A 18 2.51 8.52 -13.33
N SER A 19 3.83 8.36 -13.27
CA SER A 19 4.68 8.11 -14.44
C SER A 19 4.84 6.61 -14.79
N LEU A 20 4.34 5.70 -13.95
CA LEU A 20 4.52 4.26 -14.17
C LEU A 20 3.79 3.79 -15.44
N PRO A 21 4.45 2.96 -16.28
CA PRO A 21 3.83 2.45 -17.49
C PRO A 21 2.69 1.49 -17.14
N VAL A 22 1.51 1.75 -17.69
CA VAL A 22 0.39 0.80 -17.65
C VAL A 22 0.49 -0.10 -18.87
N PHE A 23 0.54 -1.41 -18.65
CA PHE A 23 0.54 -2.41 -19.72
C PHE A 23 -0.79 -3.15 -19.78
N ALA A 24 -1.30 -3.38 -21.00
CA ALA A 24 -2.63 -3.97 -21.24
C ALA A 24 -2.61 -5.49 -21.46
N LYS A 25 -1.44 -6.06 -21.74
CA LYS A 25 -1.28 -7.50 -22.01
C LYS A 25 -0.78 -8.21 -20.77
N PHE A 26 -1.46 -9.26 -20.36
CA PHE A 26 -1.09 -10.04 -19.18
C PHE A 26 0.31 -10.67 -19.30
N GLU A 27 0.71 -11.13 -20.50
CA GLU A 27 2.03 -11.69 -20.77
C GLU A 27 3.19 -10.73 -20.45
N SER A 28 2.95 -9.41 -20.49
CA SER A 28 3.95 -8.39 -20.16
C SER A 28 4.31 -8.34 -18.67
N VAL A 29 3.55 -9.01 -17.79
CA VAL A 29 3.85 -9.07 -16.36
C VAL A 29 5.18 -9.80 -16.06
N ALA A 30 5.63 -10.69 -16.96
CA ALA A 30 6.88 -11.41 -16.79
C ALA A 30 8.11 -10.64 -17.32
N ASP A 31 7.89 -9.52 -18.01
CA ASP A 31 8.93 -8.72 -18.62
C ASP A 31 9.46 -7.68 -17.62
N ILE A 32 10.69 -7.90 -17.17
CA ILE A 32 11.36 -7.10 -16.13
C ILE A 32 11.55 -5.64 -16.56
N ASP A 33 11.62 -5.36 -17.87
CA ASP A 33 11.80 -4.01 -18.39
C ASP A 33 10.55 -3.13 -18.20
N ASN A 34 9.41 -3.72 -17.83
CA ASN A 34 8.20 -2.99 -17.47
C ASN A 34 8.22 -2.45 -16.04
N TYR A 35 9.17 -2.87 -15.20
CA TYR A 35 9.25 -2.45 -13.81
C TYR A 35 10.21 -1.27 -13.65
N ARG A 36 9.95 -0.44 -12.65
CA ARG A 36 10.83 0.68 -12.29
C ARG A 36 11.29 0.49 -10.84
N PRO A 37 12.59 0.72 -10.54
CA PRO A 37 13.03 0.75 -9.17
C PRO A 37 12.28 1.86 -8.42
N LEU A 38 12.09 1.67 -7.12
CA LEU A 38 11.61 2.76 -6.27
C LEU A 38 12.64 3.90 -6.30
N PRO A 39 12.20 5.17 -6.28
CA PRO A 39 13.12 6.29 -6.20
C PRO A 39 13.93 6.25 -4.91
N ASP A 40 15.12 6.82 -4.95
CA ASP A 40 15.94 7.00 -3.75
C ASP A 40 15.18 7.80 -2.67
N GLY A 41 15.41 7.44 -1.40
CA GLY A 41 14.77 8.10 -0.26
C GLY A 41 13.33 7.65 0.00
N TRP A 42 12.77 6.72 -0.78
CA TRP A 42 11.54 6.03 -0.41
C TRP A 42 11.77 5.03 0.72
N ALA A 43 10.71 4.76 1.49
CA ALA A 43 10.71 3.79 2.56
C ALA A 43 9.66 2.69 2.32
N LEU A 44 9.87 1.56 2.97
CA LEU A 44 8.96 0.41 2.96
C LEU A 44 8.43 0.16 4.37
N ALA A 45 7.10 0.16 4.52
CA ALA A 45 6.45 -0.39 5.71
C ALA A 45 6.17 -1.87 5.47
N THR A 46 6.63 -2.72 6.37
CA THR A 46 6.44 -4.17 6.33
C THR A 46 5.63 -4.61 7.54
N ALA A 47 4.64 -5.48 7.34
CA ALA A 47 3.90 -6.11 8.41
C ALA A 47 3.69 -7.60 8.15
N ASP A 48 3.70 -8.38 9.24
CA ASP A 48 3.45 -9.81 9.25
C ASP A 48 2.61 -10.16 10.49
N ILE A 49 1.62 -11.04 10.33
CA ILE A 49 0.68 -11.41 11.39
C ILE A 49 1.26 -12.58 12.18
N VAL A 50 1.73 -12.27 13.39
CA VAL A 50 2.28 -13.25 14.33
C VAL A 50 1.28 -14.38 14.61
N GLY A 51 1.72 -15.62 14.40
CA GLY A 51 0.93 -16.82 14.68
C GLY A 51 -0.16 -17.13 13.65
N SER A 52 -0.10 -16.52 12.47
CA SER A 52 -1.04 -16.73 11.35
C SER A 52 -1.27 -18.21 11.03
N THR A 53 -0.22 -19.04 10.96
CA THR A 53 -0.35 -20.47 10.61
C THR A 53 -1.29 -21.23 11.53
N LYS A 54 -1.14 -21.06 12.86
CA LYS A 54 -2.02 -21.71 13.85
C LYS A 54 -3.44 -21.16 13.76
N ALA A 55 -3.58 -19.86 13.53
CA ALA A 55 -4.89 -19.22 13.40
C ALA A 55 -5.64 -19.70 12.14
N ILE A 56 -4.95 -19.80 11.01
CA ILE A 56 -5.47 -20.36 9.76
C ILE A 56 -5.87 -21.82 9.97
N GLY A 57 -5.02 -22.63 10.59
CA GLY A 57 -5.33 -24.03 10.94
C GLY A 57 -6.56 -24.18 11.83
N ALA A 58 -6.88 -23.17 12.64
CA ALA A 58 -8.09 -23.08 13.46
C ALA A 58 -9.29 -22.43 12.73
N GLY A 59 -9.25 -22.31 11.40
CA GLY A 59 -10.34 -21.76 10.59
C GLY A 59 -10.44 -20.23 10.57
N ARG A 60 -9.45 -19.50 11.12
CA ARG A 60 -9.47 -18.03 11.20
C ARG A 60 -8.82 -17.33 10.02
N TYR A 61 -8.78 -17.96 8.85
CA TYR A 61 -8.16 -17.41 7.63
C TYR A 61 -8.65 -16.00 7.31
N LYS A 62 -9.97 -15.75 7.34
CA LYS A 62 -10.54 -14.42 7.05
C LYS A 62 -10.08 -13.36 8.05
N THR A 63 -9.98 -13.71 9.34
CA THR A 63 -9.51 -12.80 10.39
C THR A 63 -8.04 -12.45 10.18
N VAL A 64 -7.21 -13.44 9.85
CA VAL A 64 -5.79 -13.21 9.53
C VAL A 64 -5.66 -12.31 8.31
N ASN A 65 -6.39 -12.58 7.23
CA ASN A 65 -6.36 -11.74 6.04
C ASN A 65 -6.82 -10.31 6.30
N MET A 66 -7.86 -10.14 7.11
CA MET A 66 -8.34 -8.82 7.49
C MET A 66 -7.31 -8.05 8.32
N ALA A 67 -6.59 -8.73 9.21
CA ALA A 67 -5.50 -8.12 9.97
C ALA A 67 -4.30 -7.75 9.07
N GLY A 68 -3.93 -8.60 8.10
CA GLY A 68 -2.87 -8.26 7.14
C GLY A 68 -3.26 -7.07 6.25
N ALA A 69 -4.49 -7.07 5.72
CA ALA A 69 -4.97 -6.02 4.84
C ALA A 69 -5.19 -4.67 5.56
N SER A 70 -5.53 -4.69 6.86
CA SER A 70 -5.80 -3.46 7.62
C SER A 70 -4.58 -2.55 7.72
N VAL A 71 -3.36 -3.10 7.65
CA VAL A 71 -2.11 -2.32 7.62
C VAL A 71 -2.06 -1.41 6.40
N ILE A 72 -2.46 -1.92 5.23
CA ILE A 72 -2.52 -1.12 3.99
C ILE A 72 -3.49 0.04 4.18
N SER A 73 -4.71 -0.25 4.65
CA SER A 73 -5.71 0.78 4.92
C SER A 73 -5.25 1.80 5.95
N ALA A 74 -4.57 1.37 7.02
CA ALA A 74 -4.07 2.27 8.05
C ALA A 74 -3.07 3.28 7.47
N LEU A 75 -2.15 2.83 6.62
CA LEU A 75 -1.16 3.69 5.97
C LEU A 75 -1.79 4.62 4.93
N LEU A 76 -2.69 4.12 4.09
CA LEU A 76 -3.42 4.94 3.12
C LEU A 76 -4.20 6.07 3.83
N ASN A 77 -4.88 5.74 4.93
CA ASN A 77 -5.64 6.71 5.73
C ASN A 77 -4.72 7.70 6.45
N ALA A 78 -3.64 7.23 7.09
CA ALA A 78 -2.71 8.10 7.80
C ALA A 78 -2.00 9.10 6.87
N LEU A 79 -1.78 8.70 5.62
CA LEU A 79 -1.11 9.53 4.61
C LEU A 79 -2.07 10.33 3.73
N GLY A 80 -3.38 10.07 3.80
CA GLY A 80 -4.38 10.73 2.96
C GLY A 80 -4.21 10.44 1.47
N ARG A 81 -3.70 9.25 1.13
CA ARG A 81 -3.32 8.86 -0.24
C ARG A 81 -3.94 7.52 -0.61
N GLN A 82 -4.36 7.37 -1.86
CA GLN A 82 -4.95 6.13 -2.40
C GLN A 82 -4.05 5.44 -3.43
N ASP A 83 -2.92 6.05 -3.79
CA ASP A 83 -2.05 5.64 -4.90
C ASP A 83 -0.73 5.01 -4.44
N LEU A 84 -0.57 4.72 -3.15
CA LEU A 84 0.66 4.11 -2.65
C LEU A 84 0.82 2.69 -3.21
N PRO A 85 1.99 2.33 -3.78
CA PRO A 85 2.26 0.96 -4.19
C PRO A 85 2.26 0.02 -2.98
N PHE A 86 1.53 -1.10 -3.08
CA PHE A 86 1.49 -2.10 -2.01
C PHE A 86 1.47 -3.53 -2.54
N VAL A 87 1.88 -4.46 -1.68
CA VAL A 87 1.71 -5.91 -1.86
C VAL A 87 0.94 -6.45 -0.66
N PHE A 88 -0.10 -7.23 -0.93
CA PHE A 88 -0.83 -7.95 0.10
C PHE A 88 -0.51 -9.45 0.02
N GLY A 89 0.05 -10.01 1.10
CA GLY A 89 0.47 -11.41 1.18
C GLY A 89 -0.57 -12.36 1.76
N GLY A 90 -1.71 -11.86 2.24
CA GLY A 90 -2.66 -12.62 3.05
C GLY A 90 -2.47 -12.32 4.52
N ASP A 91 -1.44 -12.87 5.15
CA ASP A 91 -1.09 -12.63 6.56
C ASP A 91 -0.01 -11.57 6.75
N GLY A 92 0.25 -10.76 5.72
CA GLY A 92 1.22 -9.67 5.77
C GLY A 92 0.97 -8.65 4.68
N ALA A 93 1.68 -7.52 4.78
CA ALA A 93 1.59 -6.43 3.82
C ALA A 93 2.92 -5.69 3.68
N LEU A 94 3.16 -5.16 2.49
CA LEU A 94 4.24 -4.24 2.17
C LEU A 94 3.62 -2.98 1.55
N VAL A 95 4.03 -1.79 1.99
CA VAL A 95 3.62 -0.52 1.39
C VAL A 95 4.84 0.37 1.18
N ALA A 96 5.00 0.91 -0.03
CA ALA A 96 6.04 1.85 -0.37
C ALA A 96 5.51 3.29 -0.31
N PHE A 97 6.30 4.20 0.27
CA PHE A 97 5.93 5.61 0.40
C PHE A 97 7.16 6.54 0.36
N PRO A 98 7.00 7.83 0.01
CA PRO A 98 8.08 8.80 0.05
C PRO A 98 8.63 8.98 1.48
N GLY A 99 9.96 9.08 1.66
CA GLY A 99 10.58 9.19 2.98
C GLY A 99 10.16 10.41 3.81
N SER A 100 9.57 11.44 3.18
CA SER A 100 8.96 12.57 3.89
C SER A 100 7.81 12.17 4.84
N ALA A 101 7.20 11.01 4.60
CA ALA A 101 6.12 10.47 5.42
C ALA A 101 6.61 9.52 6.53
N LEU A 102 7.92 9.32 6.69
CA LEU A 102 8.48 8.31 7.58
C LEU A 102 8.05 8.47 9.05
N GLU A 103 7.98 9.69 9.57
CA GLU A 103 7.57 9.91 10.96
C GLU A 103 6.09 9.61 11.18
N ILE A 104 5.23 9.84 10.19
CA ILE A 104 3.79 9.53 10.28
C ILE A 104 3.56 8.02 10.27
N THR A 105 4.41 7.26 9.55
CA THR A 105 4.27 5.81 9.41
C THR A 105 4.98 5.01 10.51
N ARG A 106 5.83 5.65 11.32
CA ARG A 106 6.43 5.11 12.54
C ARG A 106 5.52 5.38 13.75
N ASN A 107 4.42 4.65 13.88
CA ASN A 107 3.71 4.57 15.17
C ASN A 107 4.51 3.76 16.19
#